data_AF-A0A2V5TU48-F1
#
_entry.id   AF-A0A2V5TU48-F1
#
_cell.length_a   1.000
_cell.length_b   1.000
_cell.length_c   1.000
_cell.angle_alpha   90.00
_cell.angle_beta   90.00
_cell.angle_gamma   90.00
#
_symmetry.space_group_name_H-M   'P 1'
#
loop_
_entity.id
_entity.type
_entity.pdbx_description
1 polymer ?
#
loop_
_entity_poly.entity_id
_entity_poly.type
_entity_poly.pdbx_seq_one_letter_code
_entity_poly.pdbx_strand_id
1 'polypeptide(L)'
;VLAEIRALVRDGVREINLISQDTTYYGMDLWSRKAGPRQPIDSTRGPTLAALLREIQQIEGEFWVRLLYTHPAHWSDELIETIAQCDKVARARTLKM
;
A
#
# COMPACT_ATOMS: atom_id res chain seq x y z
N VAL A 1 7.31 -4.86 7.66
CA VAL A 1 5.92 -4.79 7.11
C VAL A 1 5.31 -6.17 6.86
N LEU A 2 5.66 -6.90 5.80
CA LEU A 2 4.93 -8.16 5.46
C LEU A 2 4.97 -9.23 6.57
N ALA A 3 6.10 -9.40 7.26
CA ALA A 3 6.21 -10.36 8.36
C ALA A 3 5.29 -10.01 9.55
N GLU A 4 5.15 -8.72 9.85
CA GLU A 4 4.28 -8.21 10.90
C GLU A 4 2.80 -8.38 10.53
N ILE A 5 2.42 -8.07 9.28
CA ILE A 5 1.05 -8.32 8.80
C ILE A 5 0.71 -9.80 8.90
N ARG A 6 1.61 -10.70 8.49
CA ARG A 6 1.40 -12.16 8.64
C ARG A 6 1.21 -12.57 10.10
N ALA A 7 1.94 -11.97 11.04
CA ALA A 7 1.77 -12.25 12.45
C ALA A 7 0.39 -11.79 12.96
N LEU A 8 0.01 -10.54 12.65
CA LEU A 8 -1.28 -9.98 13.06
C LEU A 8 -2.46 -10.78 12.50
N VAL A 9 -2.40 -11.18 11.23
CA VAL A 9 -3.44 -12.00 10.60
C VAL A 9 -3.55 -13.37 11.27
N ARG A 10 -2.43 -14.01 11.64
CA ARG A 10 -2.44 -15.26 12.42
C ARG A 10 -3.06 -15.09 13.80
N ASP A 11 -2.89 -13.91 14.41
CA ASP A 11 -3.48 -13.58 15.71
C ASP A 11 -4.95 -13.15 15.62
N GLY A 12 -5.56 -13.26 14.43
CA GLY A 12 -6.99 -13.02 14.20
C GLY A 12 -7.34 -11.56 13.88
N VAL A 13 -6.35 -10.69 13.65
CA VAL A 13 -6.59 -9.29 13.23
C VAL A 13 -7.23 -9.27 11.85
N ARG A 14 -8.30 -8.47 11.71
CA ARG A 14 -9.10 -8.35 10.48
C ARG A 14 -8.91 -7.04 9.73
N GLU A 15 -8.34 -6.02 10.38
CA GLU A 15 -8.07 -4.71 9.79
C GLU A 15 -6.61 -4.30 10.00
N ILE A 16 -5.90 -4.06 8.89
CA ILE A 16 -4.53 -3.55 8.88
C ILE A 16 -4.54 -2.11 8.37
N ASN A 17 -4.19 -1.16 9.23
CA ASN A 17 -4.10 0.25 8.87
C ASN A 17 -2.65 0.61 8.50
N LEU A 18 -2.40 0.99 7.24
CA LEU A 18 -1.10 1.51 6.81
C LEU A 18 -1.09 3.03 7.00
N ILE A 19 -0.17 3.51 7.85
CA ILE A 19 -0.07 4.90 8.29
C ILE A 19 1.36 5.41 8.06
N SER A 20 1.47 6.62 7.51
CA SER A 20 2.72 7.37 7.35
C SER A 20 2.40 8.88 7.25
N GLN A 21 3.43 9.75 7.23
CA GLN A 21 3.23 11.17 6.94
C GLN A 21 2.65 11.40 5.53
N ASP A 22 3.21 10.70 4.53
CA ASP A 22 2.59 10.48 3.23
C ASP A 22 2.83 9.02 2.84
N THR A 23 1.77 8.22 2.87
CA THR A 23 1.86 6.78 2.59
C THR A 23 2.18 6.52 1.11
N THR A 24 1.93 7.47 0.21
CA THR A 24 2.24 7.32 -1.23
C THR A 24 3.75 7.23 -1.51
N TYR A 25 4.59 7.75 -0.61
CA TYR A 25 6.05 7.75 -0.74
C TYR A 25 6.76 6.52 -0.16
N TYR A 26 6.03 5.49 0.25
CA TYR A 26 6.62 4.26 0.78
C TYR A 26 7.71 3.70 -0.16
N GLY A 27 8.90 3.43 0.40
CA GLY A 27 10.01 2.74 -0.27
C GLY A 27 10.91 3.64 -1.13
N MET A 28 10.56 4.90 -1.34
CA MET A 28 11.36 5.85 -2.14
C MET A 28 12.71 6.18 -1.52
N ASP A 29 12.82 6.10 -0.19
CA ASP A 29 14.06 6.25 0.57
C ASP A 29 15.08 5.12 0.31
N LEU A 30 14.59 3.96 -0.16
CA LEU A 30 15.40 2.78 -0.47
C LEU A 30 15.84 2.73 -1.94
N TRP A 31 15.46 3.70 -2.76
CA TRP A 31 15.81 3.71 -4.18
C TRP A 31 17.29 4.01 -4.41
N SER A 32 17.87 3.33 -5.40
CA SER A 32 19.29 3.43 -5.77
C SER A 32 19.76 4.85 -6.15
N ARG A 33 18.84 5.72 -6.56
CA ARG A 33 19.07 7.15 -6.79
C ARG A 33 18.10 7.95 -5.95
N LYS A 34 18.58 8.98 -5.24
CA LYS A 34 17.73 9.88 -4.46
C LYS A 34 16.61 10.43 -5.34
N ALA A 35 15.37 10.14 -4.94
CA ALA A 35 14.21 10.75 -5.56
C ALA A 35 14.18 12.24 -5.18
N GLY A 36 14.03 13.12 -6.17
CA GLY A 36 13.72 14.51 -5.90
C GLY A 36 12.30 14.65 -5.34
N PRO A 37 11.97 15.74 -4.64
CA PRO A 37 10.68 15.94 -3.95
C PRO A 37 9.45 15.99 -4.88
N ARG A 38 9.64 15.95 -6.21
CA ARG A 38 8.58 15.98 -7.22
C ARG A 38 8.76 14.93 -8.32
N GLN A 39 9.59 13.91 -8.07
CA GLN A 39 9.73 12.83 -9.05
C GLN A 39 8.50 11.92 -9.03
N PRO A 40 8.03 11.46 -10.20
CA PRO A 40 6.96 10.47 -10.26
C PRO A 40 7.38 9.15 -9.62
N ILE A 41 6.40 8.40 -9.12
CA ILE A 41 6.62 7.06 -8.58
C ILE A 41 7.01 6.10 -9.72
N ASP A 42 8.10 5.36 -9.54
CA ASP A 42 8.67 4.43 -10.53
C ASP A 42 9.07 3.11 -9.85
N SER A 43 8.26 2.08 -10.08
CA SER A 43 8.46 0.75 -9.48
C SER A 43 9.69 -0.01 -10.00
N THR A 44 10.38 0.49 -11.05
CA THR A 44 11.64 -0.11 -11.51
C THR A 44 12.85 0.25 -10.65
N ARG A 45 12.73 1.28 -9.81
CA ARG A 45 13.85 1.84 -9.03
C ARG A 45 14.02 1.23 -7.64
N GLY A 46 13.01 0.51 -7.17
CA GLY A 46 12.98 -0.10 -5.86
C GLY A 46 11.56 -0.30 -5.36
N PRO A 47 11.39 -0.54 -4.05
CA PRO A 47 10.08 -0.78 -3.45
C PRO A 47 9.15 0.43 -3.61
N THR A 48 7.86 0.15 -3.79
CA THR A 48 6.79 1.15 -3.88
C THR A 48 5.57 0.70 -3.09
N LEU A 49 4.66 1.63 -2.79
CA LEU A 49 3.38 1.28 -2.15
C LEU A 49 2.61 0.26 -3.01
N ALA A 50 2.59 0.43 -4.34
CA ALA A 50 1.94 -0.51 -5.25
C ALA A 50 2.54 -1.93 -5.13
N ALA A 51 3.87 -2.05 -5.14
CA ALA A 51 4.54 -3.34 -4.94
C ALA A 51 4.19 -3.96 -3.57
N LEU A 52 4.17 -3.16 -2.50
CA LEU A 52 3.78 -3.62 -1.18
C LEU A 52 2.34 -4.15 -1.15
N LEU A 53 1.39 -3.45 -1.78
CA LEU A 53 -0.01 -3.87 -1.84
C LEU A 53 -0.19 -5.20 -2.58
N ARG A 54 0.53 -5.41 -3.69
CA ARG A 54 0.53 -6.69 -4.41
C ARG A 54 1.04 -7.83 -3.54
N GLU A 55 2.10 -7.59 -2.77
CA GLU A 55 2.62 -8.58 -1.83
C GLU A 55 1.65 -8.87 -0.68
N ILE A 56 0.98 -7.85 -0.14
CA ILE A 56 -0.05 -8.05 0.89
C ILE A 56 -1.24 -8.86 0.34
N GLN A 57 -1.63 -8.63 -0.92
CA GLN A 57 -2.71 -9.38 -1.57
C GLN A 57 -2.44 -10.89 -1.56
N GLN A 58 -1.17 -11.33 -1.61
CA GLN A 58 -0.79 -12.75 -1.57
C GLN A 58 -0.84 -13.39 -0.17
N ILE A 59 -1.00 -12.62 0.91
CA ILE A 59 -1.04 -13.17 2.28
C ILE A 59 -2.37 -13.90 2.50
N GLU A 60 -2.35 -15.21 2.75
CA GLU A 60 -3.56 -15.97 3.06
C GLU A 60 -4.29 -15.46 4.30
N GLY A 61 -5.61 -15.63 4.32
CA GLY A 61 -6.49 -15.15 5.39
C GLY A 61 -7.46 -14.06 4.92
N GLU A 62 -8.49 -13.85 5.73
CA GLU A 62 -9.54 -12.88 5.47
C GLU A 62 -9.31 -11.65 6.37
N PHE A 63 -8.78 -10.60 5.77
CA PHE A 63 -8.51 -9.31 6.39
C PHE A 63 -8.56 -8.23 5.32
N TRP A 64 -8.68 -6.98 5.72
CA TRP A 64 -8.59 -5.83 4.83
C TRP A 64 -7.46 -4.88 5.23
N VAL A 65 -7.01 -4.11 4.25
CA VAL A 65 -5.96 -3.10 4.37
C VAL A 65 -6.59 -1.73 4.12
N ARG A 66 -6.43 -0.81 5.07
CA ARG A 66 -6.82 0.59 4.91
C ARG A 66 -5.58 1.45 4.71
N LEU A 67 -5.59 2.24 3.64
CA LEU A 67 -4.59 3.27 3.41
C LEU A 67 -5.04 4.57 4.09
N LEU A 68 -4.19 5.11 4.97
CA LEU A 68 -4.42 6.40 5.61
C LEU A 68 -3.32 7.38 5.18
N TYR A 69 -3.69 8.66 5.09
CA TYR A 69 -2.79 9.77 4.72
C TYR A 69 -2.13 9.58 3.33
N THR A 70 -2.93 9.19 2.34
CA THR A 70 -2.49 9.23 0.93
C THR A 70 -2.74 10.62 0.36
N HIS A 71 -1.76 11.15 -0.38
CA HIS A 71 -1.92 12.44 -1.06
C HIS A 71 -2.35 12.23 -2.53
N PRO A 72 -3.57 12.63 -2.94
CA PRO A 72 -4.07 12.36 -4.30
C PRO A 72 -3.18 12.87 -5.43
N ALA A 73 -2.48 13.99 -5.22
CA ALA A 73 -1.55 14.53 -6.22
C ALA A 73 -0.33 13.63 -6.51
N HIS A 74 -0.08 12.61 -5.68
CA HIS A 74 1.03 11.67 -5.83
C HIS A 74 0.57 10.28 -6.31
N TRP A 75 -0.71 10.12 -6.63
CA TRP A 75 -1.22 8.84 -7.14
C TRP A 75 -0.73 8.62 -8.57
N SER A 76 0.00 7.52 -8.77
CA SER A 76 0.34 7.04 -10.10
C SER A 76 -0.78 6.17 -10.66
N ASP A 77 -0.87 6.06 -11.99
CA ASP A 77 -1.79 5.14 -12.66
C ASP A 77 -1.57 3.69 -12.17
N GLU A 78 -0.31 3.30 -11.95
CA GLU A 78 0.04 2.00 -11.39
C GLU A 78 -0.57 1.77 -10.00
N LEU A 79 -0.53 2.78 -9.12
CA LEU A 79 -1.11 2.67 -7.78
C LEU A 79 -2.62 2.54 -7.85
N ILE A 80 -3.27 3.32 -8.72
CA ILE A 80 -4.72 3.27 -8.95
C ILE A 80 -5.13 1.88 -9.44
N GLU A 81 -4.44 1.36 -10.45
CA GLU A 81 -4.69 0.02 -10.99
C GLU A 81 -4.48 -1.07 -9.94
N THR A 82 -3.41 -0.95 -9.15
CA THR A 82 -3.11 -1.91 -8.07
C THR A 82 -4.21 -1.92 -7.01
N ILE A 83 -4.69 -0.75 -6.58
CA ILE A 83 -5.81 -0.64 -5.63
C ILE A 83 -7.09 -1.24 -6.23
N ALA A 84 -7.31 -1.09 -7.54
CA ALA A 84 -8.47 -1.65 -8.21
C ALA A 84 -8.43 -3.19 -8.28
N GLN A 85 -7.24 -3.77 -8.43
CA GLN A 85 -6.98 -5.23 -8.54
C GLN A 85 -6.83 -5.94 -7.18
N CYS A 86 -6.47 -5.22 -6.11
CA CYS A 86 -6.27 -5.82 -4.79
C CYS A 86 -7.58 -5.82 -3.98
N ASP A 87 -8.25 -6.97 -3.91
CA ASP A 87 -9.53 -7.10 -3.18
C ASP A 87 -9.41 -6.84 -1.67
N LYS A 88 -8.24 -7.08 -1.09
CA LYS A 88 -8.00 -6.81 0.34
C LYS A 88 -7.83 -5.34 0.64
N VAL A 89 -7.59 -4.48 -0.35
CA VAL A 89 -7.46 -3.04 -0.12
C VAL A 89 -8.85 -2.43 -0.02
N ALA A 90 -9.17 -1.89 1.16
CA ALA A 90 -10.43 -1.22 1.40
C ALA A 90 -10.54 -0.01 0.47
N ARG A 91 -11.39 -0.14 -0.55
CA ARG A 91 -11.78 0.97 -1.41
C ARG A 91 -12.57 1.95 -0.56
N ALA A 92 -12.39 3.26 -0.78
CA ALA A 92 -13.29 4.28 -0.26
C ALA A 92 -14.66 4.20 -0.97
N ARG A 93 -15.31 3.04 -0.94
CA ARG A 93 -16.77 2.95 -1.04
C ARG A 93 -17.25 3.09 0.39
N THR A 94 -18.08 4.10 0.61
CA THR A 94 -19.06 4.16 1.69
C THR A 94 -19.54 2.74 2.04
N LEU A 95 -19.46 2.40 3.33
CA LEU A 95 -20.00 1.18 3.93
C LEU A 95 -21.30 0.77 3.20
N LYS A 96 -21.29 -0.37 2.50
CA LYS A 96 -22.55 -1.07 2.27
C LYS A 96 -22.90 -1.74 3.58
N MET A 97 -23.81 -1.09 4.31
CA MET A 97 -24.66 -1.70 5.32
C MET A 97 -25.55 -2.76 4.68
#